data_AF-A0A5C3P5R7-F1
#
_entry.id   AF-A0A5C3P5R7-F1
#
_cell.length_a   1.000
_cell.length_b   1.000
_cell.length_c   1.000
_cell.angle_alpha   90.00
_cell.angle_beta   90.00
_cell.angle_gamma   90.00
#
_symmetry.space_group_name_H-M   'P 1'
#
loop_
_entity.id
_entity.type
_entity.pdbx_description
1 polymer ?
#
loop_
_entity_poly.entity_id
_entity_poly.type
_entity_poly.pdbx_seq_one_letter_code
_entity_poly.pdbx_strand_id
1 'polypeptide(L)'
;MSPGLQLLLHDASGEWSSAQYTFDQIAGLLMRRTTSKAQDETVAVAGLLGVDVARLLNETGQDARMRAFLLQVETVPAAMVLANAPARLSFPGFRWAPRSFGGIEEEFVRSAGVATCTADGLITRRELTILSFPKVFVSNSETSSPDRIYLHLPESGSLYAMPDLRKLGGEGVHEIDAVIIFPSAPETPLVARQPVVVVSTVNAAPGQDAEEPLECVYRFRAYLGNWSDRFRPSQMYPEMFDRPPGEVFITAQRWSRRVMIT
;
A
#
# COMPACT_ATOMS: atom_id res chain seq x y z
N MET A 1 20.80 -19.32 23.91
CA MET A 1 19.59 -19.04 24.70
C MET A 1 18.88 -17.87 24.03
N SER A 2 17.70 -18.08 23.46
CA SER A 2 16.93 -17.04 22.76
C SER A 2 16.27 -16.08 23.76
N PRO A 3 16.45 -14.76 23.66
CA PRO A 3 15.86 -13.79 24.58
C PRO A 3 14.50 -13.30 24.07
N GLY A 4 13.57 -14.22 23.81
CA GLY A 4 12.31 -13.88 23.14
C GLY A 4 11.14 -14.68 23.66
N LEU A 5 10.68 -14.33 24.86
CA LEU A 5 9.30 -14.50 25.38
C LEU A 5 9.34 -14.26 26.89
N GLN A 6 9.13 -13.01 27.32
CA GLN A 6 8.64 -12.75 28.68
C GLN A 6 7.16 -12.39 28.57
N LEU A 7 6.33 -13.39 28.86
CA LEU A 7 4.90 -13.22 29.11
C LEU A 7 4.68 -12.52 30.45
N LEU A 8 3.67 -11.63 30.44
CA LEU A 8 2.86 -11.13 31.56
C LEU A 8 3.57 -10.43 32.72
N LEU A 9 3.44 -9.10 32.75
CA LEU A 9 3.31 -8.35 34.00
C LEU A 9 2.03 -7.52 33.94
N HIS A 10 1.03 -7.95 34.71
CA HIS A 10 0.00 -7.05 35.24
C HIS A 10 0.67 -6.16 36.28
N ASP A 11 0.49 -4.85 36.21
CA ASP A 11 0.58 -4.06 37.43
C ASP A 11 -0.65 -4.36 38.30
N ALA A 12 -0.43 -4.46 39.60
CA ALA A 12 -1.46 -4.77 40.58
C ALA A 12 -2.38 -3.57 40.87
N SER A 13 -2.31 -2.50 40.09
CA SER A 13 -3.04 -1.25 40.30
C SER A 13 -4.32 -1.13 39.47
N GLY A 14 -4.53 -1.99 38.47
CA GLY A 14 -5.75 -1.93 37.64
C GLY A 14 -5.79 -0.69 36.73
N GLU A 15 -4.68 0.01 36.57
CA GLU A 15 -4.53 1.08 35.59
C GLU A 15 -4.00 0.48 34.28
N TRP A 16 -4.60 0.88 33.16
CA TRP A 16 -4.13 0.43 31.85
C TRP A 16 -2.78 1.11 31.56
N SER A 17 -1.68 0.39 31.77
CA SER A 17 -0.33 0.86 31.44
C SER A 17 -0.25 1.33 29.98
N SER A 18 0.61 2.31 29.70
CA SER A 18 0.97 2.75 28.33
C SER A 18 1.20 1.56 27.39
N ALA A 19 0.81 1.70 26.11
CA ALA A 19 0.91 0.64 25.09
C ALA A 19 2.23 -0.14 25.19
N GLN A 20 2.14 -1.44 25.48
CA GLN A 20 3.29 -2.30 25.74
C GLN A 20 4.05 -2.65 24.45
N TYR A 21 3.40 -2.47 23.29
CA TYR A 21 3.93 -2.78 21.98
C TYR A 21 3.53 -1.72 20.96
N THR A 22 4.38 -1.55 19.95
CA THR A 22 4.05 -0.78 18.74
C THR A 22 3.21 -1.63 17.79
N PHE A 23 2.44 -0.97 16.92
CA PHE A 23 1.67 -1.68 15.91
C PHE A 23 2.56 -2.53 15.00
N ASP A 24 3.73 -2.05 14.59
CA ASP A 24 4.66 -2.80 13.73
C ASP A 24 5.09 -4.14 14.35
N GLN A 25 5.30 -4.17 15.67
CA GLN A 25 5.67 -5.40 16.40
C GLN A 25 4.53 -6.43 16.40
N ILE A 26 3.29 -5.96 16.47
CA ILE A 26 2.10 -6.82 16.54
C ILE A 26 1.59 -7.16 15.14
N ALA A 27 1.80 -6.29 14.15
CA ALA A 27 1.38 -6.46 12.77
C ALA A 27 1.86 -7.79 12.20
N GLY A 28 3.17 -8.10 12.28
CA GLY A 28 3.68 -9.38 11.79
C GLY A 28 3.01 -10.62 12.41
N LEU A 29 2.62 -10.54 13.68
CA LEU A 29 1.91 -11.61 14.40
C LEU A 29 0.44 -11.70 13.97
N LEU A 30 -0.23 -10.55 13.91
CA LEU A 30 -1.60 -10.43 13.42
C LEU A 30 -1.72 -11.02 12.01
N MET A 31 -0.74 -10.74 11.17
CA MET A 31 -0.79 -11.09 9.75
C MET A 31 -0.65 -12.58 9.46
N ARG A 32 -0.02 -13.33 10.38
CA ARG A 32 0.20 -14.78 10.30
C ARG A 32 -0.87 -15.63 10.97
N ARG A 33 -1.86 -15.02 11.61
CA ARG A 33 -2.89 -15.80 12.31
C ARG A 33 -3.91 -16.40 11.33
N THR A 34 -4.38 -17.59 11.65
CA THR A 34 -5.65 -18.12 11.15
C THR A 34 -6.69 -17.93 12.24
N THR A 35 -7.82 -17.29 11.94
CA THR A 35 -8.90 -17.08 12.91
C THR A 35 -10.25 -17.41 12.29
N SER A 36 -11.12 -18.06 13.05
CA SER A 36 -12.53 -18.27 12.69
C SER A 36 -13.41 -17.05 12.98
N LYS A 37 -12.86 -16.02 13.65
CA LYS A 37 -13.56 -14.79 14.04
C LYS A 37 -12.73 -13.55 13.70
N ALA A 38 -12.52 -13.31 12.40
CA ALA A 38 -11.76 -12.13 11.94
C ALA A 38 -12.34 -10.81 12.46
N GLN A 39 -13.66 -10.74 12.63
CA GLN A 39 -14.36 -9.57 13.16
C GLN A 39 -13.93 -9.12 14.57
N ASP A 40 -13.35 -10.01 15.38
CA ASP A 40 -12.95 -9.71 16.77
C ASP A 40 -11.45 -9.42 16.89
N GLU A 41 -10.73 -9.35 15.77
CA GLU A 41 -9.27 -9.18 15.78
C GLU A 41 -8.79 -7.89 16.44
N THR A 42 -9.49 -6.78 16.21
CA THR A 42 -9.12 -5.47 16.75
C THR A 42 -9.31 -5.44 18.26
N VAL A 43 -10.37 -6.07 18.75
CA VAL A 43 -10.65 -6.25 20.18
C VAL A 43 -9.58 -7.12 20.84
N ALA A 44 -9.16 -8.20 20.17
CA ALA A 44 -8.19 -9.15 20.71
C ALA A 44 -6.80 -8.54 20.96
N VAL A 45 -6.41 -7.49 20.22
CA VAL A 45 -5.10 -6.83 20.39
C VAL A 45 -5.16 -5.41 20.92
N ALA A 46 -6.36 -4.86 21.15
CA ALA A 46 -6.52 -3.49 21.60
C ALA A 46 -5.78 -3.20 22.92
N GLY A 47 -5.84 -4.12 23.89
CA GLY A 47 -5.11 -3.98 25.16
C GLY A 47 -3.58 -3.94 25.00
N LEU A 48 -3.03 -4.59 23.97
CA LEU A 48 -1.58 -4.57 23.71
C LEU A 48 -1.10 -3.24 23.11
N LEU A 49 -2.00 -2.55 22.40
CA LEU A 49 -1.73 -1.32 21.66
C LEU A 49 -2.24 -0.06 22.37
N GLY A 50 -2.76 -0.20 23.60
CA GLY A 50 -3.33 0.92 24.34
C GLY A 50 -4.60 1.50 23.71
N VAL A 51 -5.32 0.71 22.92
CA VAL A 51 -6.58 1.10 22.27
C VAL A 51 -7.74 0.89 23.24
N ASP A 52 -8.67 1.86 23.30
CA ASP A 52 -9.86 1.77 24.14
C ASP A 52 -10.83 0.72 23.56
N VAL A 53 -10.82 -0.47 24.18
CA VAL A 53 -11.68 -1.59 23.80
C VAL A 53 -13.16 -1.22 23.89
N ALA A 54 -13.57 -0.40 24.87
CA ALA A 54 -14.97 -0.04 25.03
C ALA A 54 -15.47 0.77 23.84
N ARG A 55 -14.64 1.68 23.31
CA ARG A 55 -14.96 2.39 22.05
C ARG A 55 -15.10 1.43 20.87
N LEU A 56 -14.23 0.43 20.75
CA LEU A 56 -14.37 -0.57 19.68
C LEU A 56 -15.66 -1.38 19.82
N LEU A 57 -16.05 -1.76 21.03
CA LEU A 57 -17.28 -2.54 21.27
C LEU A 57 -18.56 -1.74 21.00
N ASN A 58 -18.48 -0.40 21.05
CA ASN A 58 -19.59 0.48 20.70
C ASN A 58 -19.81 0.61 19.18
N GLU A 59 -18.83 0.22 18.36
CA GLU A 59 -18.94 0.27 16.91
C GLU A 59 -19.72 -0.94 16.37
N THR A 60 -20.66 -0.68 15.45
CA THR A 60 -21.47 -1.74 14.85
C THR A 60 -20.81 -2.28 13.58
N GLY A 61 -20.40 -3.55 13.62
CA GLY A 61 -19.82 -4.26 12.48
C GLY A 61 -18.29 -4.24 12.43
N GLN A 62 -17.72 -5.16 11.64
CA GLN A 62 -16.27 -5.33 11.52
C GLN A 62 -15.58 -4.09 10.95
N ASP A 63 -16.17 -3.48 9.93
CA ASP A 63 -15.52 -2.40 9.18
C ASP A 63 -15.44 -1.11 10.01
N ALA A 64 -16.52 -0.79 10.74
CA ALA A 64 -16.54 0.33 11.69
C ALA A 64 -15.53 0.12 12.83
N ARG A 65 -15.47 -1.11 13.37
CA ARG A 65 -14.46 -1.50 14.37
C ARG A 65 -13.03 -1.36 13.85
N MET A 66 -12.76 -1.79 12.61
CA MET A 66 -11.43 -1.65 12.00
C MET A 66 -11.05 -0.20 11.80
N ARG A 67 -11.96 0.64 11.30
CA ARG A 67 -11.74 2.08 11.15
C ARG A 67 -11.44 2.74 12.49
N ALA A 68 -12.27 2.50 13.51
CA ALA A 68 -12.08 3.07 14.85
C ALA A 68 -10.78 2.58 15.49
N PHE A 69 -10.38 1.34 15.25
CA PHE A 69 -9.11 0.80 15.71
C PHE A 69 -7.92 1.50 15.04
N LEU A 70 -7.90 1.62 13.70
CA LEU A 70 -6.81 2.29 12.98
C LEU A 70 -6.65 3.76 13.39
N LEU A 71 -7.77 4.46 13.62
CA LEU A 71 -7.77 5.84 14.11
C LEU A 71 -7.20 5.97 15.52
N GLN A 72 -7.47 5.00 16.40
CA GLN A 72 -6.93 5.01 17.77
C GLN A 72 -5.46 4.59 17.82
N VAL A 73 -5.03 3.68 16.95
CA VAL A 73 -3.61 3.31 16.82
C VAL A 73 -2.79 4.49 16.30
N GLU A 74 -3.37 5.29 15.39
CA GLU A 74 -2.79 6.48 14.76
C GLU A 74 -1.54 6.21 13.91
N THR A 75 -0.51 5.58 14.47
CA THR A 75 0.75 5.25 13.78
C THR A 75 0.73 3.80 13.30
N VAL A 76 0.73 3.63 11.97
CA VAL A 76 0.72 2.31 11.31
C VAL A 76 1.86 2.19 10.30
N PRO A 77 2.30 0.98 9.93
CA PRO A 77 3.32 0.78 8.91
C PRO A 77 2.81 1.30 7.57
N ALA A 78 3.61 2.13 6.90
CA ALA A 78 3.20 2.77 5.65
C ALA A 78 2.87 1.75 4.55
N ALA A 79 3.61 0.64 4.51
CA ALA A 79 3.36 -0.46 3.58
C ALA A 79 2.11 -1.30 3.88
N MET A 80 1.31 -0.97 4.90
CA MET A 80 0.01 -1.62 5.09
C MET A 80 -0.88 -1.50 3.83
N VAL A 81 -0.71 -0.44 3.04
CA VAL A 81 -1.38 -0.28 1.74
C VAL A 81 -1.02 -1.38 0.73
N LEU A 82 0.17 -1.98 0.85
CA LEU A 82 0.67 -3.09 0.02
C LEU A 82 0.17 -4.46 0.50
N ALA A 83 -0.65 -4.51 1.55
CA ALA A 83 -1.26 -5.75 2.00
C ALA A 83 -2.01 -6.45 0.87
N ASN A 84 -1.74 -7.75 0.66
CA ASN A 84 -2.53 -8.58 -0.24
C ASN A 84 -3.84 -9.00 0.45
N ALA A 85 -4.73 -8.05 0.64
CA ALA A 85 -5.95 -8.24 1.40
C ALA A 85 -7.08 -8.76 0.49
N PRO A 86 -7.76 -9.87 0.83
CA PRO A 86 -8.91 -10.36 0.07
C PRO A 86 -10.06 -9.35 0.01
N ALA A 87 -10.17 -8.50 1.04
CA ALA A 87 -11.13 -7.42 1.08
C ALA A 87 -10.55 -6.19 1.81
N ARG A 88 -10.89 -5.00 1.32
CA ARG A 88 -10.54 -3.69 1.89
C ARG A 88 -11.78 -2.96 2.38
N LEU A 89 -11.60 -1.99 3.27
CA LEU A 89 -12.70 -1.14 3.72
C LEU A 89 -13.24 -0.32 2.54
N SER A 90 -14.56 -0.07 2.51
CA SER A 90 -15.20 0.66 1.41
C SER A 90 -15.37 2.17 1.69
N PHE A 91 -15.13 2.59 2.93
CA PHE A 91 -15.28 3.97 3.36
C PHE A 91 -14.25 4.91 2.70
N PRO A 92 -14.64 6.16 2.38
CA PRO A 92 -13.69 7.19 1.97
C PRO A 92 -12.55 7.33 3.00
N GLY A 93 -11.33 7.55 2.51
CA GLY A 93 -10.11 7.67 3.33
C GLY A 93 -9.53 6.35 3.84
N PHE A 94 -10.24 5.23 3.67
CA PHE A 94 -9.82 3.91 4.18
C PHE A 94 -9.81 2.84 3.10
N ARG A 95 -9.94 3.18 1.80
CA ARG A 95 -10.00 2.17 0.72
C ARG A 95 -8.68 1.45 0.51
N TRP A 96 -7.60 2.03 1.02
CA TRP A 96 -6.29 1.40 1.13
C TRP A 96 -6.20 0.38 2.27
N ALA A 97 -7.07 0.44 3.28
CA ALA A 97 -6.92 -0.36 4.50
C ALA A 97 -7.59 -1.74 4.37
N PRO A 98 -6.93 -2.82 4.81
CA PRO A 98 -7.52 -4.16 4.80
C PRO A 98 -8.68 -4.29 5.80
N ARG A 99 -9.70 -5.08 5.49
CA ARG A 99 -10.80 -5.39 6.45
C ARG A 99 -10.35 -6.31 7.58
N SER A 100 -9.27 -7.05 7.36
CA SER A 100 -8.63 -7.94 8.32
C SER A 100 -7.13 -7.94 8.11
N PHE A 101 -6.37 -7.98 9.19
CA PHE A 101 -4.92 -8.12 9.11
C PHE A 101 -4.47 -9.52 8.66
N GLY A 102 -5.35 -10.54 8.66
CA GLY A 102 -4.98 -11.90 8.29
C GLY A 102 -4.59 -12.03 6.80
N GLY A 103 -3.54 -12.80 6.52
CA GLY A 103 -3.10 -13.10 5.14
C GLY A 103 -2.18 -12.04 4.52
N ILE A 104 -1.63 -11.13 5.32
CA ILE A 104 -0.69 -10.10 4.86
C ILE A 104 0.75 -10.63 5.03
N GLU A 105 1.63 -10.34 4.06
CA GLU A 105 3.01 -10.82 4.08
C GLU A 105 3.90 -9.91 4.95
N GLU A 106 4.65 -10.50 5.89
CA GLU A 106 5.44 -9.79 6.92
C GLU A 106 6.54 -8.88 6.33
N GLU A 107 7.08 -9.23 5.17
CA GLU A 107 8.24 -8.57 4.55
C GLU A 107 8.00 -7.08 4.26
N PHE A 108 6.74 -6.69 4.03
CA PHE A 108 6.37 -5.31 3.72
C PHE A 108 6.35 -4.40 4.95
N VAL A 109 6.03 -4.92 6.13
CA VAL A 109 5.83 -4.12 7.34
C VAL A 109 7.12 -3.49 7.83
N ARG A 110 8.24 -4.21 7.74
CA ARG A 110 9.48 -3.82 8.42
C ARG A 110 10.31 -2.77 7.66
N SER A 111 10.06 -2.55 6.38
CA SER A 111 10.97 -1.83 5.49
C SER A 111 10.49 -0.45 5.05
N ALA A 112 9.17 -0.22 5.02
CA ALA A 112 8.58 0.96 4.39
C ALA A 112 8.40 2.18 5.32
N GLY A 113 8.79 2.08 6.59
CA GLY A 113 8.58 3.11 7.59
C GLY A 113 7.13 3.21 8.06
N VAL A 114 6.82 4.30 8.76
CA VAL A 114 5.50 4.53 9.40
C VAL A 114 4.72 5.65 8.72
N ALA A 115 3.41 5.60 8.87
CA ALA A 115 2.44 6.58 8.42
C ALA A 115 1.43 6.87 9.53
N THR A 116 0.82 8.05 9.45
CA THR A 116 -0.24 8.50 10.36
C THR A 116 -1.59 8.25 9.70
N CYS A 117 -2.42 7.42 10.32
CA CYS A 117 -3.81 7.21 9.94
C CYS A 117 -4.66 8.37 10.47
N THR A 118 -5.36 9.06 9.56
CA THR A 118 -6.33 10.10 9.90
C THR A 118 -7.72 9.68 9.45
N ALA A 119 -8.73 10.52 9.71
CA ALA A 119 -10.07 10.29 9.19
C ALA A 119 -10.14 10.39 7.65
N ASP A 120 -9.19 11.11 7.04
CA ASP A 120 -9.18 11.43 5.62
C ASP A 120 -8.30 10.48 4.81
N GLY A 121 -7.32 9.81 5.44
CA GLY A 121 -6.39 8.96 4.71
C GLY A 121 -5.21 8.47 5.55
N LEU A 122 -4.28 7.81 4.86
CA LEU A 122 -2.98 7.45 5.40
C LEU A 122 -1.92 8.43 4.94
N ILE A 123 -1.38 9.22 5.86
CA ILE A 123 -0.34 10.22 5.59
C ILE A 123 1.04 9.64 5.90
N THR A 124 1.86 9.52 4.88
CA THR A 124 3.25 9.04 5.03
C THR A 124 4.13 10.08 5.72
N ARG A 125 4.96 9.65 6.67
CA ARG A 125 5.88 10.57 7.37
C ARG A 125 7.12 10.93 6.55
N ARG A 126 7.49 10.05 5.63
CA ARG A 126 8.63 10.21 4.73
C ARG A 126 8.14 10.35 3.31
N GLU A 127 8.98 10.96 2.48
CA GLU A 127 8.73 10.98 1.05
C GLU A 127 8.86 9.57 0.46
N LEU A 128 7.96 9.25 -0.45
CA LEU A 128 7.98 8.01 -1.22
C LEU A 128 8.32 8.33 -2.68
N THR A 129 8.96 7.38 -3.36
CA THR A 129 9.20 7.52 -4.80
C THR A 129 7.89 7.31 -5.56
N ILE A 130 7.62 8.22 -6.49
CA ILE A 130 6.42 8.23 -7.32
C ILE A 130 6.86 8.22 -8.77
N LEU A 131 6.29 7.31 -9.57
CA LEU A 131 6.39 7.35 -11.01
C LEU A 131 5.04 7.84 -11.56
N SER A 132 4.99 9.07 -12.06
CA SER A 132 3.79 9.67 -12.66
C SER A 132 3.83 9.55 -14.17
N PHE A 133 2.66 9.40 -14.80
CA PHE A 133 2.50 9.22 -16.23
C PHE A 133 1.11 9.73 -16.68
N PRO A 134 0.90 10.01 -17.99
CA PRO A 134 -0.42 10.35 -18.53
C PRO A 134 -1.52 9.37 -18.11
N LYS A 135 -2.73 9.88 -17.88
CA LYS A 135 -3.88 9.09 -17.42
C LYS A 135 -4.15 7.88 -18.32
N VAL A 136 -4.37 6.73 -17.68
CA VAL A 136 -4.73 5.46 -18.31
C VAL A 136 -5.98 4.90 -17.63
N PHE A 137 -6.87 4.29 -18.40
CA PHE A 137 -8.06 3.62 -17.89
C PHE A 137 -7.87 2.11 -17.90
N VAL A 138 -7.99 1.49 -16.73
CA VAL A 138 -7.86 0.04 -16.53
C VAL A 138 -9.22 -0.55 -16.15
N SER A 139 -9.65 -1.59 -16.85
CA SER A 139 -10.91 -2.28 -16.64
C SER A 139 -10.72 -3.78 -16.85
N ASN A 140 -11.33 -4.60 -15.99
CA ASN A 140 -11.26 -6.05 -16.12
C ASN A 140 -12.21 -6.62 -17.19
N SER A 141 -13.20 -5.85 -17.63
CA SER A 141 -14.27 -6.29 -18.53
C SER A 141 -14.07 -5.83 -19.98
N GLU A 142 -13.20 -4.84 -20.21
CA GLU A 142 -12.95 -4.28 -21.53
C GLU A 142 -11.71 -4.90 -22.19
N THR A 143 -11.88 -5.52 -23.35
CA THR A 143 -10.77 -6.10 -24.12
C THR A 143 -9.79 -5.06 -24.66
N SER A 144 -10.24 -3.81 -24.84
CA SER A 144 -9.42 -2.64 -25.19
C SER A 144 -8.58 -2.12 -24.02
N SER A 145 -8.87 -2.53 -22.78
CA SER A 145 -8.12 -2.09 -21.61
C SER A 145 -6.71 -2.72 -21.59
N PRO A 146 -5.67 -1.96 -21.21
CA PRO A 146 -4.32 -2.50 -21.13
C PRO A 146 -4.22 -3.64 -20.11
N ASP A 147 -3.65 -4.76 -20.54
CA ASP A 147 -3.22 -5.84 -19.65
C ASP A 147 -1.83 -5.58 -19.07
N ARG A 148 -1.01 -4.79 -19.78
CA ARG A 148 0.35 -4.44 -19.38
C ARG A 148 0.68 -3.00 -19.75
N ILE A 149 1.31 -2.29 -18.81
CA ILE A 149 1.91 -0.97 -19.04
C ILE A 149 3.42 -1.08 -18.88
N TYR A 150 4.17 -0.50 -19.82
CA TYR A 150 5.60 -0.28 -19.68
C TYR A 150 5.87 1.20 -19.39
N LEU A 151 6.64 1.48 -18.36
CA LEU A 151 7.00 2.81 -17.92
C LEU A 151 8.48 3.05 -18.25
N HIS A 152 8.73 3.94 -19.21
CA HIS A 152 10.07 4.37 -19.56
C HIS A 152 10.43 5.64 -18.79
N LEU A 153 11.57 5.63 -18.10
CA LEU A 153 12.15 6.80 -17.44
C LEU A 153 13.31 7.36 -18.28
N PRO A 154 13.11 8.48 -19.00
CA PRO A 154 14.13 9.03 -19.88
C PRO A 154 15.41 9.46 -19.15
N GLU A 155 15.28 9.94 -17.91
CA GLU A 155 16.40 10.42 -17.08
C GLU A 155 17.45 9.33 -16.78
N SER A 156 17.01 8.08 -16.62
CA SER A 156 17.85 6.95 -16.26
C SER A 156 17.98 5.92 -17.37
N GLY A 157 17.20 6.07 -18.45
CA GLY A 157 17.03 5.06 -19.50
C GLY A 157 16.40 3.75 -19.00
N SER A 158 15.78 3.77 -17.81
CA SER A 158 15.20 2.57 -17.21
C SER A 158 13.82 2.26 -17.81
N LEU A 159 13.53 0.96 -17.96
CA LEU A 159 12.24 0.47 -18.40
C LEU A 159 11.64 -0.42 -17.31
N TYR A 160 10.44 -0.09 -16.86
CA TYR A 160 9.67 -0.93 -15.95
C TYR A 160 8.45 -1.52 -16.66
N ALA A 161 8.00 -2.69 -16.22
CA ALA A 161 6.76 -3.29 -16.68
C ALA A 161 5.82 -3.56 -15.51
N MET A 162 4.55 -3.23 -15.70
CA MET A 162 3.44 -3.50 -14.80
C MET A 162 2.45 -4.44 -15.51
N PRO A 163 2.55 -5.76 -15.29
CA PRO A 163 1.71 -6.77 -15.94
C PRO A 163 0.40 -7.06 -15.16
N ASP A 164 -0.48 -7.85 -15.79
CA ASP A 164 -1.70 -8.40 -15.18
C ASP A 164 -2.72 -7.34 -14.71
N LEU A 165 -2.72 -6.15 -15.33
CA LEU A 165 -3.52 -5.00 -14.88
C LEU A 165 -5.02 -5.27 -14.84
N ARG A 166 -5.56 -5.97 -15.84
CA ARG A 166 -6.99 -6.32 -15.88
C ARG A 166 -7.41 -7.24 -14.75
N LYS A 167 -6.52 -8.12 -14.28
CA LYS A 167 -6.79 -9.01 -13.14
C LYS A 167 -6.71 -8.27 -11.82
N LEU A 168 -5.77 -7.32 -11.72
CA LEU A 168 -5.47 -6.59 -10.49
C LEU A 168 -6.39 -5.39 -10.27
N GLY A 169 -6.93 -4.81 -11.35
CA GLY A 169 -7.85 -3.68 -11.30
C GLY A 169 -9.12 -3.97 -10.50
N GLY A 170 -9.59 -5.22 -10.52
CA GLY A 170 -10.88 -5.57 -9.93
C GLY A 170 -12.05 -5.09 -10.79
N GLU A 171 -13.24 -5.01 -10.19
CA GLU A 171 -14.45 -4.60 -10.88
C GLU A 171 -14.50 -3.09 -11.12
N GLY A 172 -14.88 -2.71 -12.35
CA GLY A 172 -15.08 -1.32 -12.74
C GLY A 172 -13.95 -0.76 -13.58
N VAL A 173 -14.06 0.55 -13.88
CA VAL A 173 -13.06 1.30 -14.65
C VAL A 173 -12.27 2.17 -13.68
N HIS A 174 -10.96 2.00 -13.68
CA HIS A 174 -10.02 2.73 -12.84
C HIS A 174 -9.17 3.66 -13.68
N GLU A 175 -9.29 4.96 -13.44
CA GLU A 175 -8.32 5.94 -13.94
C GLU A 175 -7.04 5.85 -13.09
N ILE A 176 -5.88 5.73 -13.73
CA ILE A 176 -4.57 5.66 -13.06
C ILE A 176 -3.59 6.61 -13.75
N ASP A 177 -2.72 7.24 -12.96
CA ASP A 177 -1.72 8.20 -13.46
C ASP A 177 -0.40 8.17 -12.67
N ALA A 178 -0.33 7.35 -11.62
CA ALA A 178 0.90 7.17 -10.87
C ALA A 178 1.00 5.80 -10.20
N VAL A 179 2.24 5.42 -9.92
CA VAL A 179 2.57 4.31 -9.02
C VAL A 179 3.46 4.80 -7.89
N ILE A 180 3.16 4.36 -6.67
CA ILE A 180 3.92 4.64 -5.45
C ILE A 180 4.80 3.44 -5.14
N ILE A 181 6.10 3.69 -5.03
CA ILE A 181 7.12 2.71 -4.67
C ILE A 181 7.45 2.90 -3.20
N PHE A 182 7.24 1.85 -2.41
CA PHE A 182 7.66 1.80 -1.02
C PHE A 182 9.06 1.20 -0.97
N PRO A 183 9.98 1.76 -0.17
CA PRO A 183 11.30 1.17 0.01
C PRO A 183 11.14 -0.26 0.54
N SER A 184 11.61 -1.25 -0.21
CA SER A 184 11.91 -2.57 0.35
C SER A 184 13.20 -2.49 1.17
N ALA A 185 13.47 -3.49 2.00
CA ALA A 185 14.68 -3.54 2.82
C ALA A 185 15.96 -3.21 2.02
N PRO A 186 16.99 -2.60 2.65
CA PRO A 186 18.08 -1.90 1.97
C PRO A 186 19.03 -2.73 1.07
N GLU A 187 18.81 -4.02 0.84
CA GLU A 187 19.76 -4.87 0.10
C GLU A 187 19.14 -5.86 -0.89
N THR A 188 17.85 -5.73 -1.24
CA THR A 188 17.33 -6.55 -2.33
C THR A 188 17.63 -5.82 -3.64
N PRO A 189 18.52 -6.32 -4.53
CA PRO A 189 18.51 -5.88 -5.93
C PRO A 189 17.06 -5.93 -6.44
N LEU A 190 16.69 -5.13 -7.43
CA LEU A 190 15.35 -5.17 -8.05
C LEU A 190 15.12 -6.57 -8.66
N VAL A 191 14.80 -7.56 -7.83
CA VAL A 191 14.56 -8.96 -8.20
C VAL A 191 13.18 -8.98 -8.84
N ALA A 192 13.18 -8.78 -10.16
CA ALA A 192 12.14 -9.05 -11.16
C ALA A 192 10.72 -8.46 -10.97
N ARG A 193 10.14 -8.33 -9.77
CA ARG A 193 8.79 -7.83 -9.49
C ARG A 193 8.67 -7.31 -8.05
N GLN A 194 8.75 -5.99 -7.83
CA GLN A 194 8.45 -5.36 -6.53
C GLN A 194 6.97 -4.97 -6.45
N PRO A 195 6.28 -5.11 -5.31
CA PRO A 195 4.91 -4.63 -5.20
C PRO A 195 4.87 -3.10 -5.09
N VAL A 196 3.85 -2.53 -5.71
CA VAL A 196 3.60 -1.09 -5.76
C VAL A 196 2.12 -0.82 -5.53
N VAL A 197 1.80 0.43 -5.17
CA VAL A 197 0.41 0.90 -5.16
C VAL A 197 0.16 1.70 -6.42
N VAL A 198 -0.91 1.35 -7.14
CA VAL A 198 -1.41 2.13 -8.28
C VAL A 198 -2.47 3.09 -7.76
N VAL A 199 -2.35 4.35 -8.16
CA VAL A 199 -3.21 5.44 -7.66
C VAL A 199 -3.72 6.33 -8.78
N SER A 200 -4.74 7.13 -8.47
CA SER A 200 -5.00 8.39 -9.16
C SER A 200 -4.52 9.55 -8.30
N THR A 201 -3.77 10.48 -8.86
CA THR A 201 -3.42 11.73 -8.18
C THR A 201 -4.59 12.71 -8.27
N VAL A 202 -4.90 13.39 -7.16
CA VAL A 202 -6.00 14.38 -7.10
C VAL A 202 -5.46 15.79 -7.41
N ASN A 203 -4.29 16.10 -6.87
CA ASN A 203 -3.62 17.39 -7.04
C ASN A 203 -2.34 17.19 -7.87
N ALA A 204 -1.99 18.18 -8.70
CA ALA A 204 -0.90 18.07 -9.66
C ALA A 204 0.51 17.95 -9.01
N ALA A 205 1.46 17.41 -9.78
CA ALA A 205 2.90 17.44 -9.49
C ALA A 205 3.67 18.15 -10.64
N PRO A 206 4.84 18.80 -10.40
CA PRO A 206 5.32 19.52 -9.22
C PRO A 206 5.57 21.03 -9.48
N GLY A 207 5.50 21.82 -8.39
CA GLY A 207 6.23 23.07 -8.17
C GLY A 207 7.03 22.93 -6.85
N GLN A 208 8.18 23.61 -6.73
CA GLN A 208 9.23 23.32 -5.74
C GLN A 208 8.90 23.50 -4.24
N ASP A 209 7.68 23.92 -3.89
CA ASP A 209 7.27 24.14 -2.50
C ASP A 209 5.88 23.56 -2.25
N ALA A 210 5.82 22.27 -1.90
CA ALA A 210 4.57 21.73 -1.43
C ALA A 210 4.80 20.98 -0.11
N GLU A 211 4.74 21.75 0.98
CA GLU A 211 4.70 21.22 2.35
C GLU A 211 3.59 20.17 2.51
N GLU A 212 2.49 20.32 1.76
CA GLU A 212 1.34 19.42 1.81
C GLU A 212 1.60 18.08 1.10
N PRO A 213 1.13 16.97 1.69
CA PRO A 213 1.22 15.66 1.06
C PRO A 213 0.40 15.62 -0.24
N LEU A 214 0.90 14.88 -1.22
CA LEU A 214 0.15 14.59 -2.44
C LEU A 214 -1.02 13.66 -2.14
N GLU A 215 -2.23 14.11 -2.43
CA GLU A 215 -3.43 13.29 -2.31
C GLU A 215 -3.52 12.27 -3.45
N CYS A 216 -3.66 11.01 -3.04
CA CYS A 216 -3.66 9.84 -3.91
C CYS A 216 -4.87 8.95 -3.59
N VAL A 217 -5.72 8.70 -4.58
CA VAL A 217 -6.81 7.72 -4.44
C VAL A 217 -6.24 6.33 -4.68
N TYR A 218 -6.34 5.45 -3.69
CA TYR A 218 -5.94 4.05 -3.84
C TYR A 218 -6.81 3.37 -4.91
N ARG A 219 -6.17 2.71 -5.89
CA ARG A 219 -6.88 1.88 -6.88
C ARG A 219 -6.66 0.41 -6.59
N PHE A 220 -5.44 -0.05 -6.72
CA PHE A 220 -5.10 -1.45 -6.50
C PHE A 220 -3.61 -1.62 -6.25
N ARG A 221 -3.27 -2.79 -5.71
CA ARG A 221 -1.89 -3.25 -5.55
C ARG A 221 -1.46 -3.88 -6.87
N ALA A 222 -0.27 -3.55 -7.34
CA ALA A 222 0.32 -4.17 -8.52
C ALA A 222 1.77 -4.58 -8.26
N TYR A 223 2.42 -5.08 -9.32
CA TYR A 223 3.84 -5.40 -9.31
C TYR A 223 4.55 -4.62 -10.42
N LEU A 224 5.72 -4.09 -10.10
CA LEU A 224 6.59 -3.38 -11.02
C LEU A 224 7.88 -4.18 -11.19
N GLY A 225 8.17 -4.63 -12.40
CA GLY A 225 9.41 -5.33 -12.72
C GLY A 225 10.39 -4.43 -13.46
N ASN A 226 11.69 -4.52 -13.16
CA ASN A 226 12.72 -3.87 -13.96
C ASN A 226 12.98 -4.70 -15.23
N TRP A 227 12.81 -4.08 -16.39
CA TRP A 227 12.96 -4.67 -17.72
C TRP A 227 14.11 -4.04 -18.52
N SER A 228 14.90 -3.17 -17.89
CA SER A 228 15.99 -2.43 -18.55
C SER A 228 17.05 -3.36 -19.17
N ASP A 229 17.29 -4.53 -18.59
CA ASP A 229 18.25 -5.50 -19.13
C ASP A 229 17.69 -6.35 -20.27
N ARG A 230 16.36 -6.39 -20.43
CA ARG A 230 15.68 -7.17 -21.47
C ARG A 230 15.51 -6.39 -22.77
N PHE A 231 15.50 -5.07 -22.70
CA PHE A 231 15.37 -4.18 -23.85
C PHE A 231 16.35 -3.02 -23.70
N ARG A 232 17.37 -2.94 -24.57
CA ARG A 232 18.19 -1.73 -24.67
C ARG A 232 17.31 -0.58 -25.20
N PRO A 233 17.40 0.64 -24.65
CA PRO A 233 16.67 1.80 -25.21
C PRO A 233 16.94 2.02 -26.71
N SER A 234 18.15 1.71 -27.18
CA SER A 234 18.54 1.76 -28.59
C SER A 234 17.89 0.68 -29.48
N GLN A 235 17.18 -0.29 -28.89
CA GLN A 235 16.42 -1.33 -29.59
C GLN A 235 14.90 -1.10 -29.50
N MET A 236 14.45 -0.05 -28.80
CA MET A 236 13.04 0.35 -28.77
C MET A 236 12.71 1.13 -30.05
N TYR A 237 12.51 0.43 -31.17
CA TYR A 237 12.04 1.03 -32.42
C TYR A 237 10.52 1.23 -32.38
N PRO A 238 9.97 2.26 -33.04
CA PRO A 238 8.51 2.44 -33.20
C PRO A 238 7.81 1.20 -33.79
N GLU A 239 8.53 0.33 -34.48
CA GLU A 239 8.03 -0.88 -35.14
C GLU A 239 7.90 -2.10 -34.20
N MET A 240 8.52 -2.09 -33.01
CA MET A 240 8.17 -3.04 -31.92
C MET A 240 6.75 -2.84 -31.38
N PHE A 241 6.04 -1.84 -31.90
CA PHE A 241 4.71 -1.41 -31.47
C PHE A 241 3.59 -2.00 -32.34
N ASP A 242 3.91 -2.94 -33.26
CA ASP A 242 2.97 -3.95 -33.77
C ASP A 242 2.60 -4.89 -32.60
N ARG A 243 1.87 -4.32 -31.65
CA ARG A 243 1.72 -4.89 -30.32
C ARG A 243 0.63 -5.92 -30.29
N PRO A 244 0.79 -6.97 -29.46
CA PRO A 244 -0.35 -7.71 -28.98
C PRO A 244 -1.41 -6.72 -28.46
N PRO A 245 -2.70 -6.91 -28.75
CA PRO A 245 -3.75 -6.08 -28.17
C PRO A 245 -3.61 -6.07 -26.64
N GLY A 246 -3.57 -4.87 -26.04
CA GLY A 246 -3.49 -4.69 -24.59
C GLY A 246 -2.13 -4.29 -24.00
N GLU A 247 -1.10 -3.99 -24.81
CA GLU A 247 0.19 -3.46 -24.33
C GLU A 247 0.35 -1.94 -24.57
N VAL A 248 0.59 -1.18 -23.50
CA VAL A 248 0.77 0.28 -23.55
C VAL A 248 2.16 0.63 -23.04
N PHE A 249 2.85 1.56 -23.70
CA PHE A 249 4.16 2.05 -23.24
C PHE A 249 4.06 3.56 -23.08
N ILE A 250 4.58 4.06 -21.97
CA ILE A 250 4.35 5.41 -21.52
C ILE A 250 5.65 5.97 -20.98
N THR A 251 5.89 7.24 -21.28
CA THR A 251 6.97 7.99 -20.63
C THR A 251 6.50 8.40 -19.23
N ALA A 252 7.25 7.99 -18.22
CA ALA A 252 7.01 8.33 -16.83
C ALA A 252 8.01 9.40 -16.36
N GLN A 253 7.65 10.10 -15.31
CA GLN A 253 8.51 11.00 -14.55
C GLN A 253 8.69 10.45 -13.15
N ARG A 254 9.90 10.53 -12.61
CA ARG A 254 10.21 10.13 -11.25
C ARG A 254 10.36 11.36 -10.36
N TRP A 255 9.78 11.29 -9.19
CA TRP A 255 9.98 12.29 -8.13
C TRP A 255 9.68 11.65 -6.77
N SER A 256 9.87 12.41 -5.70
CA SER A 256 9.57 11.97 -4.33
C SER A 256 8.73 13.00 -3.61
N ARG A 257 7.76 12.54 -2.82
CA ARG A 257 6.91 13.41 -1.98
C ARG A 257 6.25 12.60 -0.88
N ARG A 258 5.85 13.27 0.21
CA ARG A 258 4.87 12.68 1.14
C ARG A 258 3.54 12.53 0.41
N VAL A 259 2.86 11.43 0.68
CA VAL A 259 1.54 11.12 0.13
C VAL A 259 0.51 10.97 1.23
N MET A 260 -0.72 11.35 0.91
CA MET A 260 -1.93 11.00 1.64
C MET A 260 -2.71 10.02 0.75
N ILE A 261 -2.90 8.79 1.23
CA ILE A 261 -3.58 7.74 0.46
C ILE A 261 -5.00 7.58 1.02
N THR A 262 -6.01 7.68 0.14
CA THR A 262 -7.44 7.60 0.49
C THR A 262 -8.11 6.35 -0.06
#